data_AF-X0UQD0-F1
#
_entry.id   AF-X0UQD0-F1
#
_cell.length_a   1.000
_cell.length_b   1.000
_cell.length_c   1.000
_cell.angle_alpha   90.00
_cell.angle_beta   90.00
_cell.angle_gamma   90.00
#
_symmetry.space_group_name_H-M   'P 1'
#
loop_
_entity.id
_entity.type
_entity.pdbx_description
1 polymer ?
#
loop_
_entity_poly.entity_id
_entity_poly.type
_entity_poly.pdbx_seq_one_letter_code
_entity_poly.pdbx_strand_id
1 'polypeptide(L)' 'MEAEEKAVLVSSGKAKYPCKCTKRDPKDSPKPILHSYRVFSDGWTRWVCLKPGCGGVKFSRGKEVKEI' A
#
# COMPACT_ATOMS: atom_id res chain seq x y z
N MET A 1 -30.61 13.13 -3.64
CA MET A 1 -29.96 11.85 -3.94
C MET A 1 -28.48 12.08 -3.74
N GLU A 2 -27.95 11.55 -2.64
CA GLU A 2 -26.52 11.55 -2.37
C GLU A 2 -25.83 10.78 -3.50
N ALA A 3 -24.85 11.39 -4.14
CA ALA A 3 -23.99 10.68 -5.07
C ALA A 3 -23.17 9.68 -4.24
N GLU A 4 -23.68 8.46 -4.09
CA GLU A 4 -22.89 7.29 -3.68
C GLU A 4 -21.86 7.02 -4.78
N GLU A 5 -20.85 7.87 -4.90
CA GLU A 5 -19.66 7.60 -5.69
C GLU A 5 -18.89 6.51 -4.93
N LYS A 6 -19.33 5.25 -5.09
CA LYS A 6 -18.60 4.09 -4.60
C LYS A 6 -17.18 4.21 -5.14
N ALA A 7 -16.20 4.39 -4.25
CA ALA A 7 -14.79 4.45 -4.61
C ALA A 7 -14.44 3.29 -5.55
N VAL A 8 -14.27 3.59 -6.83
CA VAL A 8 -14.03 2.58 -7.88
C VAL A 8 -12.55 2.24 -7.86
N LEU A 9 -12.21 0.96 -7.95
CA LEU A 9 -10.81 0.56 -8.12
C LEU A 9 -10.30 1.04 -9.49
N VAL A 10 -9.38 1.99 -9.48
CA VAL A 10 -8.77 2.59 -10.69
C VAL A 10 -7.58 1.77 -11.15
N SER A 11 -6.70 1.41 -10.21
CA SER A 11 -5.49 0.67 -10.51
C SER A 11 -5.06 -0.19 -9.33
N SER A 12 -4.35 -1.27 -9.61
CA SER A 12 -3.74 -2.10 -8.58
C SER A 12 -2.45 -2.69 -9.09
N GLY A 13 -1.47 -2.79 -8.21
CA GLY A 13 -0.17 -3.33 -8.59
C GLY A 13 0.66 -3.73 -7.39
N LYS A 14 1.95 -3.99 -7.64
CA LYS A 14 2.92 -4.32 -6.61
C LYS A 14 4.02 -3.27 -6.62
N ALA A 15 4.39 -2.79 -5.45
CA ALA A 15 5.45 -1.81 -5.29
C ALA A 15 6.40 -2.25 -4.18
N LYS A 16 7.71 -2.01 -4.37
CA LYS A 16 8.69 -2.14 -3.29
C LYS A 16 8.70 -0.85 -2.49
N TYR A 17 8.17 -0.90 -1.27
CA TYR A 17 8.20 0.24 -0.33
C TYR A 17 8.71 -0.25 1.03
N PRO A 18 9.40 0.57 1.83
CA PRO A 18 9.74 0.19 3.20
C PRO A 18 8.47 -0.01 4.05
N CYS A 19 8.18 -1.26 4.45
CA CYS A 19 7.13 -1.54 5.43
C CYS A 19 7.70 -1.39 6.84
N LYS A 20 6.99 -0.68 7.72
CA LYS A 20 7.35 -0.57 9.15
C LYS A 20 7.05 -1.82 9.98
N CYS A 21 6.50 -2.85 9.35
CA CYS A 21 6.05 -4.06 10.00
C CYS A 21 7.17 -5.06 10.37
N THR A 22 8.36 -4.92 9.78
CA THR A 22 9.55 -5.47 10.40
C THR A 22 9.81 -4.68 11.67
N LYS A 23 9.36 -5.21 12.83
CA LYS A 23 9.99 -4.85 14.11
C LYS A 23 11.49 -4.98 13.89
N ARG A 24 12.15 -3.85 14.06
CA ARG A 24 13.51 -3.58 13.65
C ARG A 24 14.45 -4.39 14.54
N ASP A 25 14.94 -5.51 14.03
CA ASP A 25 16.21 -6.03 14.50
C ASP A 25 17.28 -5.09 13.92
N PRO A 26 18.01 -4.32 14.75
CA PRO A 26 18.95 -3.30 14.27
C PRO A 26 20.12 -3.87 13.44
N LYS A 27 20.26 -5.20 13.39
CA LYS A 27 21.25 -5.93 12.59
C LYS A 27 20.79 -6.33 11.18
N ASP A 28 19.49 -6.30 10.86
CA ASP A 28 19.00 -6.65 9.52
C ASP A 28 18.66 -5.36 8.77
N SER A 29 19.46 -5.06 7.73
CA SER A 29 19.25 -3.94 6.81
C SER A 29 17.78 -3.86 6.37
N PRO A 30 17.18 -2.67 6.17
CA PRO A 30 15.76 -2.55 5.81
C PRO A 30 15.52 -3.19 4.44
N LYS A 31 15.16 -4.49 4.43
CA LYS A 31 14.82 -5.19 3.20
C LYS A 31 13.56 -4.53 2.65
N PRO A 32 13.58 -4.04 1.40
CA PRO A 32 12.39 -3.48 0.78
C PRO A 32 11.31 -4.57 0.73
N ILE A 33 10.13 -4.27 1.27
CA ILE A 33 9.03 -5.23 1.32
C ILE A 33 8.09 -4.95 0.14
N LEU A 34 7.67 -6.04 -0.51
CA LEU A 34 6.67 -5.98 -1.55
C LEU A 34 5.31 -5.63 -0.92
N HIS A 35 4.69 -4.57 -1.39
CA HIS A 35 3.33 -4.18 -1.04
C HIS A 35 2.45 -4.34 -2.26
N SER A 36 1.25 -4.90 -2.09
CA SER A 36 0.20 -4.69 -3.07
C SER A 36 -0.47 -3.35 -2.80
N TYR A 37 -0.72 -2.58 -3.84
CA TYR A 37 -1.44 -1.32 -3.72
C TYR A 37 -2.74 -1.38 -4.54
N ARG A 38 -3.76 -0.64 -4.10
CA ARG A 38 -5.05 -0.46 -4.78
C ARG A 38 -5.40 1.02 -4.75
N VAL A 39 -5.38 1.67 -5.90
CA VAL A 39 -5.75 3.08 -6.10
C VAL A 39 -7.24 3.13 -6.42
N PHE A 40 -7.95 4.01 -5.74
CA PHE A 40 -9.38 4.22 -5.90
C PHE A 40 -9.67 5.60 -6.50
N SER A 41 -10.85 5.75 -7.10
CA SER A 41 -11.28 6.98 -7.80
C SER A 41 -11.39 8.20 -6.89
N ASP A 42 -11.60 7.98 -5.59
CA ASP A 42 -11.65 9.00 -4.54
C ASP A 42 -10.25 9.54 -4.16
N GLY A 43 -9.20 9.07 -4.85
CA GLY A 43 -7.82 9.51 -4.65
C GLY A 43 -7.10 8.80 -3.49
N TRP A 44 -7.72 7.77 -2.92
CA TRP A 44 -7.12 6.94 -1.90
C TRP A 44 -6.39 5.75 -2.49
N THR A 45 -5.25 5.44 -1.90
CA THR A 45 -4.46 4.26 -2.24
C THR A 45 -4.31 3.40 -1.00
N ARG A 46 -4.83 2.17 -1.06
CA ARG A 46 -4.69 1.15 -0.02
C ARG A 46 -3.48 0.29 -0.30
N TRP A 47 -2.56 0.24 0.65
CA TRP A 47 -1.34 -0.53 0.61
C TRP A 47 -1.47 -1.71 1.56
N VAL A 48 -1.17 -2.91 1.09
CA VAL A 48 -1.19 -4.15 1.85
C VAL A 48 0.19 -4.77 1.79
N CYS A 49 0.81 -4.92 2.95
CA CYS A 49 2.09 -5.60 3.05
C CYS A 49 1.92 -7.10 2.74
N LEU A 50 2.70 -7.60 1.78
CA LEU A 50 2.68 -9.01 1.39
C LEU A 50 3.58 -9.90 2.26
N LYS A 51 4.27 -9.33 3.25
CA LYS A 51 5.12 -10.12 4.15
C LYS A 51 4.23 -11.06 4.99
N PRO A 52 4.50 -12.37 4.99
CA PRO A 52 3.81 -13.30 5.87
C PRO A 52 3.99 -12.89 7.33
N GLY A 53 2.89 -12.81 8.08
CA GLY A 53 2.87 -12.39 9.49
C GLY A 53 2.84 -10.87 9.72
N CYS A 54 2.86 -10.04 8.68
CA CYS A 54 2.70 -8.60 8.85
C CYS A 54 1.22 -8.17 8.91
N GLY A 55 0.41 -8.54 7.90
CA GLY A 55 -0.99 -8.09 7.77
C GLY A 55 -1.21 -6.56 7.72
N GLY A 56 -0.15 -5.78 7.63
CA GLY A 56 -0.16 -4.33 7.77
C GLY A 56 -0.83 -3.68 6.57
N VAL A 57 -1.89 -2.93 6.84
CA VAL A 57 -2.61 -2.14 5.86
C VAL A 57 -2.32 -0.67 6.14
N LYS A 58 -1.94 0.08 5.10
CA LYS A 58 -1.75 1.52 5.15
C LYS A 58 -2.61 2.19 4.10
N PHE A 59 -3.26 3.28 4.46
CA PHE A 59 -3.99 4.12 3.52
C PHE A 59 -3.17 5.39 3.29
N SER A 60 -2.99 5.76 2.03
CA SER A 60 -2.28 6.97 1.64
C SER A 60 -3.12 7.69 0.60
N ARG A 61 -3.27 9.01 0.72
CA ARG A 61 -3.97 9.85 -0.26
C ARG A 61 -2.91 10.44 -1.19
N GLY A 62 -2.88 10.07 -2.46
CA GLY A 62 -1.84 10.56 -3.38
C GLY A 62 -1.66 9.77 -4.68
N LYS A 63 -1.47 10.53 -5.78
CA LYS A 63 -1.36 10.09 -7.18
C LYS A 63 -0.03 9.44 -7.59
N GLU A 64 0.98 9.39 -6.73
CA GLU A 64 2.32 8.92 -7.17
C GLU A 64 2.62 7.52 -6.63
N VAL A 65 2.09 6.52 -7.33
CA VAL A 65 2.57 5.15 -7.20
C VAL A 65 3.65 4.95 -8.27
N LYS A 66 4.93 5.01 -7.87
CA LYS A 66 6.01 4.56 -8.75
C LYS A 66 6.01 3.02 -8.78
N GLU A 67 5.44 2.49 -9.84
CA GLU A 67 5.45 1.06 -10.17
C GLU A 67 6.89 0.61 -10.46
N ILE A 68 7.17 -0.68 -10.24
CA ILE A 68 8.48 -1.31 -10.46
C ILE A 68 8.38 -2.43 -11.48
#